data_AF-A0A2E9FJ76-F1
#
_entry.id   AF-A0A2E9FJ76-F1
#
_cell.length_a   1.000
_cell.length_b   1.000
_cell.length_c   1.000
_cell.angle_alpha   90.00
_cell.angle_beta   90.00
_cell.angle_gamma   90.00
#
_symmetry.space_group_name_H-M   'P 1'
#
loop_
_entity.id
_entity.type
_entity.pdbx_description
1 polymer ?
#
loop_
_entity_poly.entity_id
_entity_poly.type
_entity_poly.pdbx_seq_one_letter_code
_entity_poly.pdbx_strand_id
1 'polypeptide(L)'
;MFDVEVKASVGGFEVQTTNERGHTPEELAANAVAKIINIADSADPVLRQQAEAFRERMFYVIVHALNQAIKSDRTTLYNEFKKQGHADVAETLRKL
;
A
#
# COMPACT_ATOMS: atom_id res chain seq x y z
N MET A 1 9.61 -4.52 27.08
CA MET A 1 8.25 -4.18 26.64
C MET A 1 8.04 -2.73 27.08
N PHE A 2 8.03 -1.79 26.14
CA PHE A 2 7.80 -0.38 26.43
C PHE A 2 6.32 -0.11 26.27
N ASP A 3 5.68 0.35 27.34
CA ASP A 3 4.29 0.81 27.35
C ASP A 3 4.31 2.33 27.19
N VAL A 4 3.82 2.82 26.06
CA VAL A 4 3.72 4.25 25.76
C VAL A 4 2.25 4.55 25.53
N GLU A 5 1.64 5.27 26.48
CA GLU A 5 0.29 5.82 26.31
C GLU A 5 0.32 6.94 25.27
N VAL A 6 -0.19 6.67 24.07
CA VAL A 6 -0.36 7.68 23.02
C VAL A 6 -1.74 8.30 23.14
N LYS A 7 -1.84 9.48 23.78
CA LYS A 7 -3.04 10.34 23.70
C LYS A 7 -2.97 11.17 22.41
N ALA A 8 -3.68 10.73 21.36
CA ALA A 8 -3.77 11.46 20.10
C ALA A 8 -4.98 12.41 20.08
N SER A 9 -4.74 13.71 19.87
CA SER A 9 -5.72 14.76 19.58
C SER A 9 -5.66 15.20 18.11
N VAL A 10 -6.66 15.97 17.63
CA VAL A 10 -6.88 16.36 16.22
C VAL A 10 -5.56 16.68 15.49
N GLY A 11 -5.29 15.92 14.42
CA GLY A 11 -3.96 15.79 13.81
C GLY A 11 -3.23 14.48 14.14
N GLY A 12 -3.95 13.49 14.70
CA GLY A 12 -3.41 12.17 15.04
C GLY A 12 -2.74 11.48 13.85
N PHE A 13 -1.48 11.10 14.04
CA PHE A 13 -0.75 10.26 13.11
C PHE A 13 -0.97 8.80 13.49
N GLU A 14 -1.33 7.97 12.52
CA GLU A 14 -1.42 6.53 12.69
C GLU A 14 -0.12 5.90 12.18
N VAL A 15 0.55 5.11 13.03
CA VAL A 15 1.73 4.33 12.65
C VAL A 15 1.31 2.90 12.46
N GLN A 16 1.47 2.38 11.26
CA GLN A 16 1.25 0.97 10.95
C GLN A 16 2.60 0.27 10.80
N THR A 17 2.79 -0.81 11.54
CA THR A 17 4.02 -1.61 11.53
C THR A 17 3.73 -3.03 11.09
N THR A 18 4.66 -3.65 10.39
CA THR A 18 4.64 -5.06 10.00
C THR A 18 5.77 -5.82 10.67
N ASN A 19 5.57 -7.12 10.91
CA ASN A 19 6.60 -8.00 11.44
C ASN A 19 7.18 -8.84 10.31
N GLU A 20 8.51 -8.79 10.13
CA GLU A 20 9.27 -9.66 9.22
C GLU A 20 8.84 -9.60 7.73
N ARG A 21 8.14 -8.54 7.32
CA ARG A 21 7.77 -8.25 5.93
C ARG A 21 7.54 -6.76 5.70
N GLY A 22 7.46 -6.34 4.45
CA GLY A 22 6.91 -5.04 4.07
C GLY A 22 5.38 -5.03 4.03
N HIS A 23 4.80 -3.85 3.80
CA HIS A 23 3.35 -3.71 3.60
C HIS A 23 2.88 -4.37 2.30
N THR A 24 1.68 -4.94 2.32
CA THR A 24 1.06 -5.46 1.11
C THR A 24 0.50 -4.32 0.26
N PRO A 25 0.25 -4.56 -1.05
CA PRO A 25 -0.45 -3.59 -1.90
C PRO A 25 -1.78 -3.09 -1.31
N GLU A 26 -2.53 -3.97 -0.66
CA GLU A 26 -3.82 -3.67 -0.03
C GLU A 26 -3.66 -2.76 1.19
N GLU A 27 -2.68 -3.04 2.06
CA GLU A 27 -2.37 -2.19 3.22
C GLU A 27 -1.94 -0.79 2.77
N LEU A 28 -1.07 -0.71 1.76
CA LEU A 28 -0.64 0.57 1.18
C LEU A 28 -1.79 1.31 0.49
N ALA A 29 -2.64 0.58 -0.24
CA ALA A 29 -3.80 1.17 -0.92
C ALA A 29 -4.82 1.72 0.08
N ALA A 30 -5.14 0.99 1.16
CA ALA A 30 -6.02 1.47 2.21
C ALA A 30 -5.52 2.78 2.81
N ASN A 31 -4.22 2.84 3.14
CA ASN A 31 -3.57 4.05 3.66
C ASN A 31 -3.59 5.22 2.67
N ALA A 32 -3.30 4.94 1.38
CA ALA A 32 -3.33 5.97 0.35
C ALA A 32 -4.75 6.52 0.15
N VAL A 33 -5.74 5.65 0.08
CA VAL A 33 -7.13 6.00 -0.12
C VAL A 33 -7.69 6.83 1.04
N ALA A 34 -7.36 6.48 2.29
CA ALA A 34 -7.77 7.25 3.46
C ALA A 34 -7.21 8.70 3.44
N LYS A 35 -6.00 8.89 2.86
CA LYS A 35 -5.39 10.21 2.70
C LYS A 35 -5.98 10.99 1.53
N ILE A 36 -6.25 10.33 0.40
CA ILE A 36 -6.75 10.98 -0.82
C ILE A 36 -8.22 11.38 -0.66
N ILE A 37 -9.03 10.50 -0.07
CA ILE A 37 -10.48 10.68 0.05
C ILE A 37 -10.80 10.77 1.54
N ASN A 38 -10.99 12.00 2.01
CA ASN A 38 -11.43 12.30 3.37
C ASN A 38 -12.67 13.20 3.29
N ILE A 39 -13.75 12.79 3.95
CA ILE A 39 -15.02 13.52 3.98
C ILE A 39 -15.49 13.66 5.42
N ALA A 40 -15.97 14.86 5.78
CA ALA A 40 -16.46 15.13 7.11
C ALA A 40 -17.81 14.43 7.36
N ASP A 41 -18.04 13.98 8.60
CA ASP A 41 -19.31 13.37 9.00
C ASP A 41 -20.51 14.32 8.91
N SER A 42 -20.26 15.63 8.89
CA SER A 42 -21.29 16.67 8.70
C SER A 42 -21.60 16.96 7.24
N ALA A 43 -20.90 16.33 6.29
CA ALA A 43 -21.13 16.54 4.86
C ALA A 43 -22.48 15.96 4.41
N ASP A 44 -23.02 16.52 3.33
CA ASP A 44 -24.28 16.10 2.71
C ASP A 44 -24.30 14.57 2.45
N PRO A 45 -25.41 13.87 2.74
CA PRO A 45 -25.50 12.42 2.56
C PRO A 45 -25.17 11.93 1.14
N VAL A 46 -25.56 12.68 0.11
CA VAL A 46 -25.29 12.32 -1.29
C VAL A 46 -23.79 12.40 -1.58
N LEU A 47 -23.12 13.45 -1.09
CA LEU A 47 -21.67 13.59 -1.23
C LEU A 47 -20.91 12.48 -0.50
N ARG A 48 -21.41 12.04 0.65
CA ARG A 48 -20.81 10.93 1.41
C ARG A 48 -20.89 9.61 0.66
N GLN A 49 -22.07 9.28 0.15
CA GLN A 49 -22.26 8.05 -0.65
C GLN A 49 -21.37 8.05 -1.90
N GLN A 50 -21.25 9.19 -2.58
CA GLN A 50 -20.34 9.33 -3.72
C GLN A 50 -18.86 9.16 -3.31
N ALA A 51 -18.45 9.76 -2.19
CA ALA A 51 -17.10 9.63 -1.68
C ALA A 51 -16.78 8.18 -1.30
N GLU A 52 -17.68 7.46 -0.65
CA GLU A 52 -17.53 6.04 -0.31
C GLU A 52 -17.42 5.15 -1.55
N ALA A 53 -18.28 5.36 -2.55
CA ALA A 53 -18.19 4.62 -3.82
C ALA A 53 -16.87 4.89 -4.56
N PHE A 54 -16.41 6.14 -4.57
CA PHE A 54 -15.14 6.50 -5.17
C PHE A 54 -13.94 5.94 -4.38
N ARG A 55 -14.06 5.87 -3.05
CA ARG A 55 -13.07 5.30 -2.14
C ARG A 55 -12.81 3.84 -2.46
N GLU A 56 -13.86 3.04 -2.61
CA GLU A 56 -13.76 1.63 -2.98
C GLU A 56 -13.12 1.46 -4.35
N ARG A 57 -13.55 2.23 -5.36
CA ARG A 57 -12.96 2.14 -6.70
C ARG A 57 -11.48 2.50 -6.70
N MET A 58 -11.11 3.57 -5.99
CA MET A 58 -9.73 4.04 -5.90
C MET A 58 -8.83 2.99 -5.25
N PHE A 59 -9.32 2.29 -4.23
CA PHE A 59 -8.60 1.20 -3.58
C PHE A 59 -8.15 0.15 -4.60
N TYR A 60 -9.08 -0.39 -5.39
CA TYR A 60 -8.75 -1.42 -6.39
C TYR A 60 -7.81 -0.91 -7.49
N VAL A 61 -7.95 0.36 -7.91
CA VAL A 61 -7.02 0.96 -8.88
C VAL A 61 -5.60 1.00 -8.33
N ILE A 62 -5.43 1.45 -7.08
CA ILE A 62 -4.11 1.53 -6.45
C ILE A 62 -3.53 0.13 -6.20
N VAL A 63 -4.32 -0.82 -5.73
CA VAL A 63 -3.89 -2.22 -5.57
C VAL A 63 -3.40 -2.78 -6.90
N HIS A 64 -4.14 -2.57 -7.98
CA HIS A 64 -3.73 -3.03 -9.30
C HIS A 64 -2.41 -2.39 -9.74
N ALA A 65 -2.27 -1.07 -9.59
CA ALA A 65 -1.05 -0.34 -9.95
C ALA A 65 0.17 -0.82 -9.16
N LEU A 66 0.04 -1.03 -7.85
CA LEU A 66 1.11 -1.53 -6.99
C LEU A 66 1.54 -2.95 -7.39
N ASN A 67 0.58 -3.82 -7.69
CA ASN A 67 0.87 -5.16 -8.18
C ASN A 67 1.63 -5.15 -9.51
N GLN A 68 1.29 -4.23 -10.42
CA GLN A 68 2.04 -4.06 -11.67
C GLN A 68 3.45 -3.53 -11.40
N ALA A 69 3.58 -2.53 -10.52
CA ALA A 69 4.89 -1.97 -10.15
C ALA A 69 5.83 -3.04 -9.58
N ILE A 70 5.34 -3.92 -8.68
CA ILE A 70 6.12 -5.03 -8.12
C ILE A 70 6.57 -6.00 -9.22
N LYS A 71 5.69 -6.36 -10.17
CA LYS A 71 6.04 -7.25 -11.28
C LYS A 71 7.10 -6.63 -12.18
N SER A 72 6.96 -5.33 -12.50
CA SER A 72 7.94 -4.60 -13.31
C SER A 72 9.29 -4.53 -12.61
N ASP A 73 9.33 -4.21 -11.32
CA ASP A 73 10.55 -4.15 -10.52
C ASP A 73 11.25 -5.53 -10.44
N ARG A 74 10.50 -6.59 -10.12
CA ARG A 74 11.03 -7.97 -10.12
C ARG A 74 11.62 -8.37 -11.47
N THR A 75 11.00 -7.95 -12.57
CA THR A 75 11.51 -8.21 -13.93
C THR A 75 12.84 -7.48 -14.19
N THR A 76 12.94 -6.23 -13.77
CA THR A 76 14.19 -5.45 -13.85
C THR A 76 15.30 -6.12 -13.04
N LEU A 77 15.03 -6.48 -11.78
CA LEU A 77 15.99 -7.14 -10.90
C LEU A 77 16.43 -8.51 -11.44
N TYR A 78 15.49 -9.31 -11.96
CA TYR A 78 15.80 -10.58 -12.60
C TYR A 78 16.83 -10.43 -13.72
N ASN A 79 16.61 -9.46 -14.62
CA ASN A 79 17.51 -9.21 -15.74
C ASN A 79 18.89 -8.71 -15.28
N GLU A 80 18.92 -7.86 -14.26
CA GLU A 80 20.17 -7.33 -13.71
C GLU A 80 20.99 -8.44 -13.04
N PHE A 81 20.37 -9.32 -12.24
CA PHE A 81 21.07 -10.47 -11.65
C PHE A 81 21.61 -11.43 -12.72
N LYS A 82 20.83 -11.70 -13.77
CA LYS A 82 21.33 -12.50 -14.91
C LYS A 82 22.53 -11.85 -15.58
N LYS A 83 22.49 -10.54 -15.81
CA LYS A 83 23.59 -9.78 -16.45
C LYS A 83 24.87 -9.84 -15.63
N GLN A 84 24.76 -9.87 -14.30
CA GLN A 84 25.90 -9.99 -13.38
C GLN A 84 26.39 -11.45 -13.21
N GLY A 85 25.75 -12.43 -13.85
CA GLY A 85 26.12 -13.85 -13.76
C GLY A 85 25.45 -14.61 -12.62
N HIS A 86 24.56 -13.99 -11.84
CA HIS A 86 23.82 -14.58 -10.72
C HIS A 86 22.48 -15.19 -11.18
N ALA A 87 22.54 -16.15 -12.10
CA ALA A 87 21.34 -16.75 -12.71
C ALA A 87 20.49 -17.56 -11.72
N ASP A 88 21.11 -18.15 -10.70
CA ASP A 88 20.47 -18.88 -9.61
C ASP A 88 19.62 -17.97 -8.70
N VAL A 89 20.14 -16.80 -8.35
CA VAL A 89 19.43 -15.77 -7.59
C VAL A 89 18.24 -15.23 -8.40
N ALA A 90 18.45 -14.95 -9.69
CA ALA A 90 17.39 -14.52 -10.59
C ALA A 90 16.25 -15.55 -10.64
N GLU A 91 16.57 -16.83 -10.77
CA GLU A 91 15.56 -17.89 -10.82
C GLU A 91 14.83 -18.09 -9.49
N THR A 92 15.51 -17.85 -8.37
CA THR A 92 14.87 -17.81 -7.04
C THR A 92 13.87 -16.67 -6.96
N LEU A 93 14.26 -15.45 -7.37
CA LEU A 93 13.39 -14.28 -7.37
C LEU A 93 12.13 -14.47 -8.23
N ARG A 94 12.26 -15.15 -9.38
CA ARG A 94 11.13 -15.42 -10.30
C ARG A 94 10.05 -16.32 -9.69
N LYS A 95 10.42 -17.15 -8.71
CA LYS A 95 9.51 -18.13 -8.08
C LYS A 95 8.81 -17.60 -6.83
N LEU A 96 9.28 -16.46 -6.28
CA LEU A 96 8.63 -15.70 -5.22
C LEU A 96 7.50 -14.83 -5.79
#